data_AF-A0A941RZL0-F1
#
_entry.id   AF-A0A941RZL0-F1
#
_cell.length_a   1.000
_cell.length_b   1.000
_cell.length_c   1.000
_cell.angle_alpha   90.00
_cell.angle_beta   90.00
_cell.angle_gamma   90.00
#
_symmetry.space_group_name_H-M   'P 1'
#
loop_
_entity.id
_entity.type
_entity.pdbx_description
1 polymer ?
#
loop_
_entity_poly.entity_id
_entity_poly.type
_entity_poly.pdbx_seq_one_letter_code
_entity_poly.pdbx_strand_id
1 'polypeptide(L)'
;MALFEIETNAHIMIGWAETHEAAEQIARKYYPEEDIVRVTRRPRDIWVISKRLLGIQGTTDPCDTARDCLARAAGDKVHAIRLYMLDTGSDLHEAQRAIETNMSLGW
;
A
#
# COMPACT_ATOMS: atom_id res chain seq x y z
N MET A 1 -7.79 -24.75 -4.42
CA MET A 1 -8.55 -23.79 -5.25
C MET A 1 -7.57 -22.88 -5.98
N ALA A 2 -7.90 -22.41 -7.17
CA ALA A 2 -7.04 -21.52 -7.96
C ALA A 2 -7.53 -20.08 -7.86
N LEU A 3 -6.61 -19.12 -7.97
CA LEU A 3 -6.93 -17.70 -8.05
C LEU A 3 -7.25 -17.34 -9.51
N PHE A 4 -8.39 -16.68 -9.73
CA PHE A 4 -8.81 -16.19 -11.04
C PHE A 4 -8.86 -14.66 -11.04
N GLU A 5 -8.47 -14.10 -12.18
CA GLU A 5 -8.68 -12.71 -12.54
C GLU A 5 -9.81 -12.67 -13.57
N ILE A 6 -10.89 -11.95 -13.25
CA ILE A 6 -12.08 -11.81 -14.08
C ILE A 6 -12.23 -10.34 -14.41
N GLU A 7 -12.01 -9.99 -15.67
CA GLU A 7 -12.14 -8.64 -16.21
C GLU A 7 -13.52 -8.51 -16.85
N THR A 8 -14.28 -7.50 -16.44
CA THR A 8 -15.54 -7.10 -17.03
C THR A 8 -15.38 -5.77 -17.78
N ASN A 9 -16.47 -5.26 -18.35
CA ASN A 9 -16.51 -3.94 -18.96
C ASN A 9 -16.21 -2.78 -17.98
N ALA A 10 -16.36 -2.96 -16.67
CA ALA A 10 -16.16 -1.92 -15.66
C ALA A 10 -15.14 -2.26 -14.56
N HIS A 11 -14.90 -3.55 -14.27
CA HIS A 11 -14.12 -3.97 -13.11
C HIS A 11 -13.12 -5.11 -13.42
N ILE A 12 -12.13 -5.25 -12.53
CA ILE A 12 -11.29 -6.44 -12.45
C ILE A 12 -11.54 -7.08 -11.07
N MET A 13 -12.11 -8.29 -11.07
CA MET A 13 -12.38 -9.06 -9.87
C MET A 13 -11.30 -10.13 -9.68
N ILE A 14 -10.93 -10.34 -8.42
CA ILE A 14 -9.98 -11.37 -8.00
C ILE A 14 -10.70 -12.34 -7.07
N GLY A 15 -10.81 -13.60 -7.48
CA GLY A 15 -11.61 -14.59 -6.78
C GLY A 15 -11.00 -15.98 -6.77
N TRP A 16 -11.29 -16.73 -5.72
CA TRP A 16 -10.92 -18.14 -5.62
C TRP A 16 -12.02 -19.01 -6.21
N ALA A 17 -11.67 -19.87 -7.17
CA ALA A 17 -12.60 -20.80 -7.78
C ALA A 17 -11.94 -22.15 -8.09
N GLU A 18 -12.75 -23.20 -8.23
CA GLU A 18 -12.27 -24.53 -8.62
C GLU A 18 -12.14 -24.67 -10.14
N THR A 19 -13.03 -24.01 -10.89
CA THR A 19 -13.09 -24.07 -12.35
C THR A 19 -13.23 -22.67 -12.95
N HIS A 20 -12.98 -22.58 -14.26
CA HIS A 20 -13.19 -21.35 -15.04
C HIS A 20 -14.66 -20.92 -14.99
N GLU A 21 -15.59 -21.85 -15.16
CA GLU A 21 -17.02 -21.59 -15.09
C GLU A 21 -17.44 -21.09 -13.70
N ALA A 22 -16.90 -21.68 -12.63
CA ALA A 22 -17.14 -21.18 -11.28
C ALA A 22 -16.64 -19.74 -11.08
N ALA A 23 -15.54 -19.35 -11.74
CA ALA A 23 -15.07 -17.97 -11.73
C ALA A 23 -16.03 -17.02 -12.48
N GLU A 24 -16.57 -17.43 -13.64
CA GLU A 24 -17.60 -16.64 -14.34
C GLU A 24 -18.87 -16.46 -13.49
N GLN A 25 -19.28 -17.49 -12.76
CA GLN A 25 -20.45 -17.40 -11.89
C GLN A 25 -20.25 -16.40 -10.73
N ILE A 26 -19.02 -16.17 -10.28
CA ILE A 26 -18.72 -15.10 -9.31
C ILE A 26 -19.07 -13.74 -9.91
N ALA A 27 -18.63 -13.46 -11.15
CA ALA A 27 -18.96 -12.22 -11.84
C ALA A 27 -20.47 -12.03 -11.97
N ARG A 28 -21.17 -13.03 -12.51
CA ARG A 28 -22.62 -12.98 -12.73
C ARG A 28 -23.41 -12.84 -11.43
N LYS A 29 -22.89 -13.32 -10.31
CA LYS A 29 -23.54 -13.22 -9.00
C LYS A 29 -23.44 -11.81 -8.41
N TYR A 30 -22.27 -11.18 -8.49
CA TYR A 30 -22.02 -9.90 -7.81
C TYR A 30 -22.22 -8.69 -8.72
N TYR A 31 -22.00 -8.85 -10.03
CA TYR A 31 -22.10 -7.82 -11.05
C TYR A 31 -22.87 -8.36 -12.28
N PRO A 32 -24.17 -8.68 -12.13
CA PRO A 32 -24.97 -9.31 -13.18
C PRO A 32 -25.14 -8.46 -14.44
N GLU A 33 -25.02 -7.14 -14.32
CA GLU A 33 -25.20 -6.17 -15.42
C GLU A 33 -23.92 -5.94 -16.22
N GLU A 34 -22.80 -6.56 -15.82
CA GLU A 34 -21.49 -6.36 -16.44
C GLU A 34 -21.12 -7.52 -17.35
N ASP A 35 -20.68 -7.19 -18.57
CA ASP A 35 -20.19 -8.18 -19.51
C ASP A 35 -18.77 -8.61 -19.16
N ILE A 36 -18.54 -9.92 -19.09
CA ILE A 36 -17.20 -10.49 -18.89
C ILE A 36 -16.40 -10.34 -20.18
N VAL A 37 -15.28 -9.62 -20.08
CA VAL A 37 -14.32 -9.40 -21.18
C VAL A 37 -13.29 -10.52 -21.22
N ARG A 38 -12.79 -10.94 -20.06
CA ARG A 38 -11.74 -11.96 -19.95
C ARG A 38 -11.75 -12.66 -18.60
N VAL A 39 -11.46 -13.95 -18.59
CA VAL A 39 -11.21 -14.73 -17.37
C VAL A 39 -9.87 -15.45 -17.52
N THR A 40 -9.01 -15.32 -16.52
CA THR A 40 -7.66 -15.93 -16.55
C THR A 40 -7.31 -16.55 -15.21
N ARG A 41 -6.88 -17.81 -15.23
CA ARG A 41 -6.31 -18.47 -14.06
C ARG A 41 -4.92 -17.91 -13.80
N ARG A 42 -4.68 -17.40 -12.59
CA ARG A 42 -3.39 -16.82 -12.21
C ARG A 42 -2.38 -17.94 -11.93
N PRO A 43 -1.09 -17.74 -12.32
CA PRO A 43 -0.03 -18.70 -12.04
C PRO A 43 0.43 -18.69 -10.57
N ARG A 44 0.05 -17.66 -9.80
CA ARG A 44 0.36 -17.51 -8.37
C ARG A 44 -0.92 -17.15 -7.61
N ASP A 45 -0.90 -17.41 -6.31
CA ASP A 45 -1.94 -17.08 -5.32
C ASP A 45 -1.90 -15.62 -4.83
N ILE A 46 -1.01 -14.80 -5.40
CA ILE A 46 -0.87 -13.39 -5.06
C ILE A 46 -1.30 -12.47 -6.20
N TRP A 47 -1.99 -11.39 -5.83
CA TRP A 47 -2.28 -10.26 -6.71
C TRP A 47 -1.71 -8.98 -6.11
N VAL A 48 -1.09 -8.16 -6.96
CA VAL A 48 -0.42 -6.92 -6.57
C VAL A 48 -1.00 -5.79 -7.39
N ILE A 49 -1.51 -4.76 -6.71
CA ILE A 49 -1.90 -3.48 -7.33
C ILE A 49 -0.98 -2.41 -6.76
N SER A 50 -0.51 -1.53 -7.65
CA SER A 50 0.20 -0.33 -7.20
C SER A 50 -0.75 0.64 -6.49
N LYS A 51 -0.42 1.04 -5.25
CA LYS A 51 -1.12 2.11 -4.52
C LYS A 51 -1.25 3.39 -5.36
N ARG A 52 -0.21 3.72 -6.13
CA ARG A 52 -0.18 4.88 -7.01
C ARG A 52 -1.22 4.80 -8.13
N LEU A 53 -1.42 3.61 -8.72
CA LEU A 53 -2.45 3.40 -9.75
C LEU A 53 -3.87 3.53 -9.20
N LEU A 54 -4.05 3.25 -7.90
CA LEU A 54 -5.32 3.46 -7.20
C LEU A 54 -5.54 4.91 -6.77
N GLY A 55 -4.61 5.84 -7.08
CA GLY A 55 -4.67 7.22 -6.60
C GLY A 55 -4.45 7.34 -5.08
N ILE A 56 -4.06 6.26 -4.40
CA ILE A 56 -3.77 6.27 -2.96
C ILE A 56 -2.41 6.93 -2.78
N GLN A 57 -2.46 8.19 -2.34
CA GLN A 57 -1.29 8.94 -1.91
C GLN A 57 -1.19 8.88 -0.39
N GLY A 58 -0.01 8.48 0.10
CA GLY A 58 0.33 8.52 1.50
C GLY A 58 1.81 8.83 1.64
N THR A 59 2.14 9.73 2.55
CA THR A 59 3.48 9.88 3.13
C THR A 59 3.63 8.68 4.09
N THR A 60 4.67 7.88 4.13
CA THR A 60 6.08 8.07 3.81
C THR A 60 6.63 6.65 3.99
N ASP A 61 7.50 6.17 3.11
CA ASP A 61 8.41 5.13 3.57
C ASP A 61 9.09 5.67 4.85
N PRO A 62 9.22 4.87 5.92
CA PRO A 62 9.91 5.31 7.12
C PRO A 62 11.23 5.96 6.73
N CYS A 63 11.50 7.15 7.26
CA CYS A 63 12.74 7.83 6.93
C CYS A 63 13.82 7.25 7.82
N ASP A 64 14.71 6.43 7.26
CA ASP A 64 15.79 5.75 8.01
C ASP A 64 16.66 6.72 8.83
N THR A 65 16.81 7.97 8.38
CA THR A 65 17.52 9.01 9.14
C THR A 65 16.70 9.54 10.32
N ALA A 66 15.41 9.84 10.12
CA ALA A 66 14.49 10.19 11.20
C ALA A 66 14.40 9.05 12.22
N ARG A 67 14.52 7.83 11.69
CA ARG A 67 14.59 6.61 12.43
C ARG A 67 15.78 6.61 13.40
N ASP A 68 16.99 6.60 12.87
CA ASP A 68 18.20 6.64 13.69
C ASP A 68 18.21 7.80 14.73
N CYS A 69 17.75 9.00 14.33
CA CYS A 69 17.67 10.17 15.22
C CYS A 69 16.78 9.93 16.45
N LEU A 70 15.60 9.34 16.26
CA LEU A 70 14.68 9.05 17.35
C LEU A 70 15.21 7.89 18.25
N ALA A 71 15.94 6.91 17.69
CA ALA A 71 16.61 5.89 18.50
C ALA A 71 17.71 6.49 19.39
N ARG A 72 18.56 7.35 18.82
CA ARG A 72 19.61 8.08 19.56
C ARG A 72 19.04 9.02 20.62
N ALA A 73 17.87 9.59 20.35
CA ALA A 73 17.12 10.44 21.28
C ALA A 73 16.28 9.65 22.30
N ALA A 74 16.28 8.31 22.27
CA ALA A 74 15.43 7.45 23.10
C ALA A 74 13.93 7.85 23.06
N GLY A 75 13.44 8.28 21.88
CA GLY A 75 12.07 8.73 21.68
C GLY A 75 11.77 10.17 22.11
N ASP A 76 12.76 10.94 22.59
CA ASP A 76 12.58 12.38 22.85
C ASP A 76 12.43 13.14 21.52
N LYS A 77 11.23 13.64 21.27
CA LYS A 77 10.86 14.37 20.06
C LYS A 77 11.76 15.59 19.79
N VAL A 78 12.01 16.41 20.81
CA VAL A 78 12.74 17.69 20.64
C VAL A 78 14.20 17.41 20.33
N HIS A 79 14.78 16.43 21.02
CA HIS A 79 16.14 15.97 20.76
C HIS A 79 16.25 15.37 19.35
N ALA A 80 15.33 14.49 18.94
CA ALA A 80 15.34 13.87 17.62
C ALA A 80 15.23 14.88 16.47
N ILE A 81 14.41 15.93 16.63
CA ILE A 81 14.30 17.03 15.65
C ILE A 81 15.66 17.72 15.47
N ARG A 82 16.37 18.00 16.58
CA ARG A 82 17.70 18.63 16.51
C ARG A 82 18.73 17.75 15.82
N LEU A 83 18.73 16.45 16.12
CA LEU A 83 19.61 15.49 15.44
C LEU A 83 19.33 15.43 13.94
N TYR A 84 18.06 15.38 13.56
CA TYR A 84 17.67 15.31 12.16
C TYR A 84 18.09 16.56 11.37
N MET A 85 17.90 17.75 11.95
CA MET A 85 18.37 19.01 11.35
C MET A 85 19.90 19.04 11.18
N LEU A 86 20.64 18.51 12.17
CA LEU A 86 22.11 18.43 12.08
C LEU A 86 22.58 17.46 11.00
N ASP A 87 21.95 16.29 10.90
CA ASP A 87 22.39 15.21 10.02
C ASP A 87 21.99 15.44 8.55
N THR A 88 20.90 16.17 8.30
CA THR A 88 20.36 16.40 6.95
C THR A 88 20.51 17.83 6.43
N GLY A 89 20.74 18.80 7.33
CA GLY A 89 20.69 20.22 7.00
C GLY A 89 19.29 20.77 6.72
N SER A 90 18.24 19.99 7.00
CA SER A 90 16.84 20.40 6.81
C SER A 90 16.44 21.54 7.74
N ASP A 91 15.43 22.31 7.32
CA ASP A 91 14.82 23.30 8.22
C ASP A 91 13.98 22.65 9.34
N LEU A 92 13.52 23.49 10.28
CA LEU A 92 12.76 23.03 11.44
C LEU A 92 11.42 22.38 11.06
N HIS A 93 10.74 22.89 10.02
CA HIS A 93 9.43 22.41 9.61
C HIS A 93 9.53 21.04 8.95
N GLU A 94 10.53 20.87 8.09
CA GLU A 94 10.84 19.58 7.48
C GLU A 94 11.26 18.54 8.54
N ALA A 95 12.14 18.92 9.46
CA ALA A 95 12.56 18.05 10.56
C ALA A 95 11.40 17.65 11.47
N GLN A 96 10.53 18.60 11.85
CA GLN A 96 9.33 18.31 12.63
C GLN A 96 8.43 17.32 11.91
N ARG A 97 8.15 17.54 10.63
CA ARG A 97 7.32 16.63 9.82
C ARG A 97 7.93 15.24 9.78
N ALA A 98 9.22 15.12 9.50
CA ALA A 98 9.91 13.83 9.39
C ALA A 98 9.87 13.06 10.72
N ILE A 99 10.20 13.72 11.84
CA ILE A 99 10.19 13.10 13.17
C ILE A 99 8.77 12.72 13.61
N GLU A 100 7.80 13.62 13.52
CA GLU A 100 6.41 13.36 13.95
C GLU A 100 5.75 12.26 13.13
N THR A 101 6.03 12.21 11.82
CA THR A 101 5.51 11.15 10.95
C THR A 101 6.12 9.80 11.32
N ASN A 102 7.40 9.74 11.64
CA ASN A 102 8.01 8.49 12.06
C ASN A 102 7.55 8.07 13.47
N MET A 103 7.34 9.01 14.40
CA MET A 103 6.71 8.71 15.70
C MET A 103 5.29 8.15 15.56
N SER A 104 4.47 8.70 14.66
CA SER A 104 3.09 8.21 14.44
C SER A 104 3.04 6.85 13.73
N LEU A 105 4.06 6.54 12.92
CA LEU A 105 4.26 5.23 12.30
C LEU A 105 4.88 4.19 13.24
N GLY A 106 5.06 4.52 14.53
CA GLY A 106 5.64 3.60 15.51
C GLY A 106 7.14 3.46 15.35
N TRP A 107 7.83 4.60 15.25
CA TRP A 107 9.27 4.75 15.47
C TRP A 107 9.85 3.64 16.34
#